data_AF-A0A9P3NBR0-F1
#
_entry.id   AF-A0A9P3NBR0-F1
#
_cell.length_a   1.000
_cell.length_b   1.000
_cell.length_c   1.000
_cell.angle_alpha   90.00
_cell.angle_beta   90.00
_cell.angle_gamma   90.00
#
_symmetry.space_group_name_H-M   'P 1'
#
loop_
_entity.id
_entity.type
_entity.pdbx_description
1 polymer ?
#
loop_
_entity_poly.entity_id
_entity_poly.type
_entity_poly.pdbx_seq_one_letter_code
_entity_poly.pdbx_strand_id
1 'polypeptide(L)'
;MSAAALGLASRVPSLTTARVSANTQPCRVSSARFSTSSRRLAAVPSTVRSSRFARRQAAFPVRAAKTEQTESESESSIQEQAKAIAEDKFNDAKALATDTFKDFTDIVARTNLDDMQPITRNEVLAMEKEMVIGTHRDRIINLLSSLIVNESDKAEFDKLCTRVAAVIRAWYNLRFDRLMERYSYFDPVGGKQRVKSERLSEEQVNRMEAEVLREVVALLQKSNYKPISLEEYKIATSCSYLINLPIDVNKKKLDSGLFERFYESGGVDLKPEELPDNGKHYLLFRRGVGVDKTTDLFIDPKIDVLISRLWLFALTRLGLKQPEEPAPRDTSVTQLAQQLQEEAKKAKVERGSVDSSDDEDAGENDPLVAKRRDAAGKIHYERIRLENLPVKDLIGLTTIQEPTFERVIVVYRPTSGKKVKPGKLGDRTIEFKQFKSIPMADIEMVLPEKKNPGLTPKDTVNYLVSAVGGLTALFLSFELKNFDLAVAYTISAAVFAYFSKLYSAYQSKMAAYNQAMMNAMYAKQLDSGNGTLLNIFHQVIEQEVKEVIISFYILMTQGKATLQELDERCEDLMASEFSEQLDFDVADACNKLTALGLVTKDSAGFYSPVSLKRANEMIGVTTEEIMTKVVPA
;
A
#
# COMPACT_ATOMS: atom_id res chain seq x y z
N MET A 1 -57.18 -60.97 -22.38
CA MET A 1 -58.27 -60.95 -21.38
C MET A 1 -57.84 -60.06 -20.21
N SER A 2 -58.75 -59.19 -19.78
CA SER A 2 -58.87 -58.34 -18.56
C SER A 2 -57.68 -58.19 -17.60
N ALA A 3 -57.23 -57.00 -17.22
CA ALA A 3 -57.91 -55.85 -16.57
C ALA A 3 -58.10 -55.97 -15.04
N ALA A 4 -57.81 -54.84 -14.38
CA ALA A 4 -58.12 -54.37 -13.02
C ALA A 4 -57.23 -54.86 -11.85
N ALA A 5 -56.95 -54.12 -10.77
CA ALA A 5 -56.99 -52.69 -10.38
C ALA A 5 -56.64 -52.65 -8.86
N LEU A 6 -56.34 -51.45 -8.33
CA LEU A 6 -56.13 -51.04 -6.91
C LEU A 6 -54.72 -51.34 -6.34
N GLY A 7 -53.97 -50.40 -5.74
CA GLY A 7 -54.23 -49.02 -5.34
C GLY A 7 -53.60 -48.78 -3.96
N LEU A 8 -52.68 -47.80 -3.82
CA LEU A 8 -52.48 -46.99 -2.61
C LEU A 8 -51.43 -45.90 -2.87
N ALA A 9 -51.86 -44.66 -2.63
CA ALA A 9 -51.11 -43.43 -2.81
C ALA A 9 -50.39 -43.01 -1.52
N SER A 10 -49.24 -42.34 -1.64
CA SER A 10 -48.79 -41.39 -0.63
C SER A 10 -48.13 -40.16 -1.29
N ARG A 11 -48.41 -39.01 -0.68
CA ARG A 11 -48.38 -37.65 -1.22
C ARG A 11 -47.00 -36.99 -1.15
N VAL A 12 -46.69 -36.21 -2.18
CA VAL A 12 -45.70 -35.12 -2.21
C VAL A 12 -46.45 -33.79 -2.04
N PRO A 13 -45.95 -32.80 -1.26
CA PRO A 13 -46.41 -31.43 -1.37
C PRO A 13 -45.45 -30.58 -2.22
N SER A 14 -45.99 -29.99 -3.28
CA SER A 14 -45.41 -28.92 -4.08
C SER A 14 -45.60 -27.56 -3.38
N LEU A 15 -44.58 -26.70 -3.43
CA LEU A 15 -44.63 -25.32 -2.97
C LEU A 15 -44.88 -24.38 -4.16
N THR A 16 -45.96 -23.62 -4.02
CA THR A 16 -46.49 -22.65 -4.98
C THR A 16 -45.72 -21.33 -4.94
N THR A 17 -45.61 -20.75 -6.12
CA THR A 17 -45.10 -19.42 -6.49
C THR A 17 -45.74 -18.25 -5.72
N ALA A 18 -44.92 -17.26 -5.33
CA ALA A 18 -45.39 -15.94 -4.89
C ALA A 18 -44.60 -14.82 -5.60
N ARG A 19 -45.35 -13.93 -6.26
CA ARG A 19 -44.91 -12.71 -6.95
C ARG A 19 -44.33 -11.69 -5.97
N VAL A 20 -43.25 -11.03 -6.37
CA VAL A 20 -42.75 -9.79 -5.77
C VAL A 20 -43.20 -8.61 -6.63
N SER A 21 -43.90 -7.65 -6.02
CA SER A 21 -44.22 -6.34 -6.61
C SER A 21 -43.46 -5.26 -5.86
N ALA A 22 -42.82 -4.37 -6.62
CA ALA A 22 -42.12 -3.18 -6.16
C ALA A 22 -43.09 -2.15 -5.56
N ASN A 23 -42.66 -1.41 -4.52
CA ASN A 23 -43.02 0.00 -4.39
C ASN A 23 -42.02 0.80 -3.55
N THR A 24 -41.91 2.06 -3.92
CA THR A 24 -40.90 3.08 -3.63
C THR A 24 -41.21 3.97 -2.42
N GLN A 25 -40.13 4.52 -1.81
CA GLN A 25 -40.00 5.89 -1.24
C GLN A 25 -40.42 6.17 0.25
N PRO A 26 -39.99 7.31 0.87
CA PRO A 26 -38.88 7.35 1.85
C PRO A 26 -39.27 7.87 3.26
N CYS A 27 -38.46 7.58 4.29
CA CYS A 27 -38.70 8.08 5.66
C CYS A 27 -38.13 9.48 5.90
N ARG A 28 -39.03 10.35 6.38
CA ARG A 28 -38.83 11.76 6.78
C ARG A 28 -38.67 11.87 8.30
N VAL A 29 -37.90 12.88 8.68
CA VAL A 29 -37.63 13.47 10.00
C VAL A 29 -38.86 13.54 10.93
N SER A 30 -38.68 13.29 12.23
CA SER A 30 -39.59 13.85 13.26
C SER A 30 -38.83 14.39 14.48
N SER A 31 -39.22 15.61 14.82
CA SER A 31 -38.80 16.46 15.93
C SER A 31 -39.62 16.17 17.18
N ALA A 32 -39.02 16.22 18.37
CA ALA A 32 -39.74 16.26 19.64
C ALA A 32 -39.48 17.58 20.39
N ARG A 33 -40.54 18.38 20.56
CA ARG A 33 -40.74 19.42 21.58
C ARG A 33 -42.10 19.17 22.23
N PHE A 34 -42.23 19.30 23.55
CA PHE A 34 -43.42 19.64 24.39
C PHE A 34 -43.04 19.25 25.84
N SER A 35 -43.39 19.91 26.94
CA SER A 35 -43.80 21.26 27.34
C SER A 35 -43.85 21.27 28.88
N THR A 36 -43.50 22.42 29.46
CA THR A 36 -43.88 23.02 30.76
C THR A 36 -45.05 22.45 31.59
N SER A 37 -44.88 22.41 32.93
CA SER A 37 -45.65 23.16 33.97
C SER A 37 -45.34 22.61 35.39
N SER A 38 -44.70 23.40 36.26
CA SER A 38 -45.26 24.23 37.35
C SER A 38 -46.01 23.50 38.48
N ARG A 39 -45.43 23.49 39.70
CA ARG A 39 -46.18 23.56 40.96
C ARG A 39 -45.44 24.36 42.05
N ARG A 40 -46.25 25.23 42.66
CA ARG A 40 -46.12 26.28 43.69
C ARG A 40 -45.39 25.96 45.01
N LEU A 41 -44.56 26.92 45.44
CA LEU A 41 -44.65 27.83 46.63
C LEU A 41 -45.11 27.34 48.03
N ALA A 42 -44.48 27.99 49.03
CA ALA A 42 -44.80 28.19 50.47
C ALA A 42 -43.99 27.28 51.44
N ALA A 43 -43.44 27.70 52.58
CA ALA A 43 -43.29 28.98 53.28
C ALA A 43 -42.23 28.81 54.40
N VAL A 44 -41.62 29.92 54.82
CA VAL A 44 -40.75 30.13 56.01
C VAL A 44 -41.68 30.46 57.21
N PRO A 45 -41.42 30.11 58.51
CA PRO A 45 -40.44 30.85 59.32
C PRO A 45 -39.74 30.19 60.56
N SER A 46 -38.60 30.81 60.88
CA SER A 46 -37.84 31.00 62.14
C SER A 46 -38.30 30.40 63.50
N THR A 47 -37.33 29.94 64.33
CA THR A 47 -36.89 30.47 65.67
C THR A 47 -36.06 29.43 66.45
N VAL A 48 -34.80 29.70 66.82
CA VAL A 48 -34.23 30.18 68.12
C VAL A 48 -34.34 29.24 69.34
N ARG A 49 -33.17 28.76 69.85
CA ARG A 49 -32.68 28.69 71.27
C ARG A 49 -31.47 27.75 71.35
N SER A 50 -30.24 28.15 71.72
CA SER A 50 -29.66 28.68 72.98
C SER A 50 -29.12 27.62 73.95
N SER A 51 -27.80 27.67 74.24
CA SER A 51 -27.17 27.60 75.59
C SER A 51 -25.63 27.60 75.43
N ARG A 52 -24.93 28.69 75.79
CA ARG A 52 -24.32 29.05 77.10
C ARG A 52 -23.05 28.25 77.45
N PHE A 53 -21.90 28.93 77.55
CA PHE A 53 -21.03 29.03 78.75
C PHE A 53 -19.86 30.01 78.42
N ALA A 54 -19.93 31.24 78.95
CA ALA A 54 -19.07 31.79 80.04
C ALA A 54 -17.62 32.15 79.61
N ARG A 55 -17.33 33.43 79.34
CA ARG A 55 -16.76 34.45 80.26
C ARG A 55 -15.26 34.26 80.58
N ARG A 56 -14.41 35.10 79.97
CA ARG A 56 -13.40 35.91 80.68
C ARG A 56 -13.01 37.11 79.81
N GLN A 57 -13.10 38.29 80.43
CA GLN A 57 -12.76 39.60 79.90
C GLN A 57 -11.26 39.87 80.05
N ALA A 58 -10.67 40.55 79.08
CA ALA A 58 -9.59 41.50 79.28
C ALA A 58 -9.81 42.67 78.31
N ALA A 59 -9.87 43.89 78.83
CA ALA A 59 -10.10 45.15 78.12
C ALA A 59 -8.72 45.81 77.85
N PHE A 60 -8.40 46.32 76.65
CA PHE A 60 -8.55 47.68 76.07
C PHE A 60 -7.34 47.86 75.09
N PRO A 61 -7.24 48.88 74.21
CA PRO A 61 -8.23 49.80 73.67
C PRO A 61 -8.22 49.87 72.13
N VAL A 62 -9.25 50.55 71.60
CA VAL A 62 -9.36 51.02 70.21
C VAL A 62 -8.23 52.01 69.87
N ARG A 63 -7.53 51.79 68.75
CA ARG A 63 -6.83 52.87 68.01
C ARG A 63 -6.77 52.58 66.50
N ALA A 64 -7.59 53.35 65.79
CA ALA A 64 -7.37 53.94 64.46
C ALA A 64 -6.99 53.06 63.27
N ALA A 65 -7.92 53.05 62.31
CA ALA A 65 -7.72 52.85 60.87
C ALA A 65 -6.43 53.49 60.33
N LYS A 66 -5.57 52.67 59.69
CA LYS A 66 -4.68 53.03 58.57
C LYS A 66 -3.79 51.84 58.16
N THR A 67 -4.34 50.82 57.51
CA THR A 67 -3.53 49.83 56.79
C THR A 67 -4.41 49.06 55.80
N GLU A 68 -4.77 49.69 54.69
CA GLU A 68 -5.43 49.00 53.57
C GLU A 68 -5.17 49.69 52.21
N GLN A 69 -4.12 50.52 52.11
CA GLN A 69 -3.81 51.27 50.88
C GLN A 69 -2.37 51.06 50.34
N THR A 70 -1.59 50.15 50.91
CA THR A 70 -0.19 49.94 50.49
C THR A 70 0.11 48.58 49.85
N GLU A 71 -0.86 47.68 49.68
CA GLU A 71 -0.67 46.42 48.94
C GLU A 71 -1.18 46.48 47.49
N SER A 72 -2.13 47.36 47.15
CA SER A 72 -2.68 47.48 45.79
C SER A 72 -1.79 48.27 44.81
N GLU A 73 -0.79 49.01 45.29
CA GLU A 73 0.15 49.76 44.44
C GLU A 73 1.39 48.93 44.04
N SER A 74 1.62 47.79 44.69
CA SER A 74 2.76 46.92 44.38
C SER A 74 2.45 45.88 43.29
N GLU A 75 1.21 45.37 43.24
CA GLU A 75 0.79 44.41 42.21
C GLU A 75 0.57 45.06 40.83
N SER A 76 0.10 46.31 40.79
CA SER A 76 -0.06 47.08 39.54
C SER A 76 1.28 47.41 38.90
N SER A 77 2.29 47.78 39.70
CA SER A 77 3.66 48.04 39.24
C SER A 77 4.36 46.79 38.69
N ILE A 78 4.13 45.62 39.29
CA ILE A 78 4.70 44.35 38.82
C ILE A 78 4.00 43.88 37.52
N GLN A 79 2.68 44.08 37.39
CA GLN A 79 1.95 43.82 36.15
C GLN A 79 2.38 44.74 35.01
N GLU A 80 2.65 46.01 35.30
CA GLU A 80 3.08 46.99 34.29
C GLU A 80 4.52 46.71 33.81
N GLN A 81 5.42 46.30 34.71
CA GLN A 81 6.76 45.82 34.33
C GLN A 81 6.71 44.51 33.54
N ALA A 82 5.86 43.56 33.92
CA ALA A 82 5.67 42.32 33.17
C ALA A 82 5.11 42.56 31.76
N LYS A 83 4.21 43.54 31.61
CA LYS A 83 3.67 43.97 30.32
C LYS A 83 4.72 44.63 29.44
N ALA A 84 5.55 45.52 30.01
CA ALA A 84 6.64 46.16 29.28
C ALA A 84 7.70 45.15 28.80
N ILE A 85 8.06 44.18 29.64
CA ILE A 85 9.00 43.10 29.26
C ILE A 85 8.38 42.18 28.19
N ALA A 86 7.08 41.94 28.24
CA ALA A 86 6.37 41.16 27.23
C ALA A 86 6.29 41.90 25.89
N GLU A 87 6.03 43.21 25.90
CA GLU A 87 6.05 44.08 24.71
C GLU A 87 7.44 44.17 24.09
N ASP A 88 8.49 44.31 24.90
CA ASP A 88 9.88 44.38 24.42
C ASP A 88 10.32 43.08 23.75
N LYS A 89 10.12 41.93 24.42
CA LYS A 89 10.40 40.61 23.84
C LYS A 89 9.57 40.30 22.60
N PHE A 90 8.34 40.81 22.54
CA PHE A 90 7.47 40.66 21.38
C PHE A 90 7.96 41.51 20.19
N ASN A 91 8.42 42.74 20.45
CA ASN A 91 8.99 43.61 19.44
C ASN A 91 10.31 43.08 18.89
N ASP A 92 11.17 42.53 19.74
CA ASP A 92 12.39 41.84 19.32
C ASP A 92 12.08 40.63 18.44
N ALA A 93 11.10 39.80 18.85
CA ALA A 93 10.66 38.65 18.06
C ALA A 93 10.04 39.08 16.71
N LYS A 94 9.29 40.18 16.69
CA LYS A 94 8.71 40.76 15.48
C LYS A 94 9.79 41.31 14.55
N ALA A 95 10.76 42.06 15.07
CA ALA A 95 11.88 42.58 14.30
C ALA A 95 12.71 41.44 13.70
N LEU A 96 13.06 40.44 14.50
CA LEU A 96 13.78 39.24 14.06
C LEU A 96 13.01 38.47 12.97
N ALA A 97 11.70 38.29 13.14
CA ALA A 97 10.84 37.62 12.15
C ALA A 97 10.70 38.44 10.84
N THR A 98 10.64 39.77 10.95
CA THR A 98 10.50 40.65 9.79
C THR A 98 11.82 40.74 9.01
N ASP A 99 12.96 40.81 9.72
CA ASP A 99 14.29 40.81 9.09
C ASP A 99 14.61 39.45 8.47
N THR A 100 14.34 38.33 9.15
CA THR A 100 14.52 37.00 8.54
C THR A 100 13.60 36.78 7.34
N PHE A 101 12.37 37.30 7.36
CA PHE A 101 11.48 37.24 6.21
C PHE A 101 11.97 38.13 5.06
N LYS A 102 12.46 39.33 5.37
CA LYS A 102 13.02 40.26 4.38
C LYS A 102 14.27 39.68 3.72
N ASP A 103 15.19 39.13 4.50
CA ASP A 103 16.38 38.42 4.03
C ASP A 103 16.00 37.24 3.14
N PHE A 104 15.00 36.45 3.54
CA PHE A 104 14.46 35.38 2.72
C PHE A 104 13.92 35.90 1.38
N THR A 105 13.11 36.96 1.39
CA THR A 105 12.56 37.54 0.14
C THR A 105 13.62 38.15 -0.76
N ASP A 106 14.65 38.80 -0.21
CA ASP A 106 15.76 39.37 -0.98
C ASP A 106 16.66 38.27 -1.56
N ILE A 107 16.86 37.16 -0.84
CA ILE A 107 17.57 35.98 -1.35
C ILE A 107 16.79 35.38 -2.52
N VAL A 108 15.48 35.17 -2.37
CA VAL A 108 14.62 34.63 -3.44
C VAL A 108 14.64 35.55 -4.68
N ALA A 109 14.58 36.86 -4.49
CA ALA A 109 14.56 37.83 -5.58
C ALA A 109 15.89 37.96 -6.36
N ARG A 110 17.03 37.62 -5.74
CA ARG A 110 18.37 37.73 -6.34
C ARG A 110 18.90 36.42 -6.94
N THR A 111 18.17 35.31 -6.80
CA THR A 111 18.64 33.98 -7.22
C THR A 111 18.21 33.68 -8.65
N ASN A 112 19.17 33.34 -9.53
CA ASN A 112 18.84 32.81 -10.85
C ASN A 112 18.28 31.39 -10.72
N LEU A 113 17.16 31.11 -11.39
CA LEU A 113 16.53 29.79 -11.37
C LEU A 113 17.46 28.68 -11.91
N ASP A 114 18.42 29.03 -12.78
CA ASP A 114 19.40 28.09 -13.35
C ASP A 114 20.48 27.65 -12.35
N ASP A 115 20.69 28.37 -11.25
CA ASP A 115 21.69 28.00 -10.21
C ASP A 115 21.16 26.92 -9.24
N MET A 116 19.86 26.61 -9.30
CA MET A 116 19.24 25.57 -8.47
C MET A 116 19.49 24.18 -9.07
N GLN A 117 20.47 23.48 -8.51
CA GLN A 117 20.73 22.09 -8.87
C GLN A 117 19.55 21.17 -8.52
N PRO A 118 19.31 20.10 -9.30
CA PRO A 118 18.35 19.07 -8.95
C PRO A 118 18.71 18.43 -7.61
N ILE A 119 17.69 18.01 -6.87
CA ILE A 119 17.83 17.53 -5.48
C ILE A 119 18.53 16.17 -5.48
N THR A 120 18.24 15.29 -6.46
CA THR A 120 18.96 14.00 -6.66
C THR A 120 19.21 13.72 -8.15
N ARG A 121 20.02 12.70 -8.48
CA ARG A 121 20.31 12.28 -9.88
C ARG A 121 19.40 11.11 -10.29
N ASN A 122 19.23 10.88 -11.59
CA ASN A 122 18.50 9.70 -12.10
C ASN A 122 19.11 8.41 -11.53
N GLU A 123 18.24 7.57 -10.97
CA GLU A 123 18.61 6.29 -10.37
C GLU A 123 18.22 5.15 -11.32
N VAL A 124 19.12 4.18 -11.47
CA VAL A 124 18.84 2.93 -12.18
C VAL A 124 18.82 1.82 -11.15
N LEU A 125 17.70 1.10 -11.06
CA LEU A 125 17.52 -0.02 -10.16
C LEU A 125 17.77 -1.34 -10.87
N ALA A 126 18.70 -2.13 -10.34
CA ALA A 126 18.98 -3.47 -10.81
C ALA A 126 18.13 -4.48 -10.02
N MET A 127 17.18 -5.13 -10.68
CA MET A 127 16.31 -6.16 -10.10
C MET A 127 16.69 -7.55 -10.62
N GLU A 128 16.46 -8.58 -9.80
CA GLU A 128 16.63 -9.98 -10.21
C GLU A 128 15.60 -10.40 -11.27
N LYS A 129 15.91 -11.46 -12.04
CA LYS A 129 14.93 -12.10 -12.91
C LYS A 129 13.76 -12.63 -12.09
N GLU A 130 12.58 -12.62 -12.70
CA GLU A 130 11.37 -13.16 -12.10
C GLU A 130 11.18 -14.61 -12.51
N MET A 131 10.56 -15.41 -11.64
CA MET A 131 10.21 -16.80 -11.93
C MET A 131 8.76 -16.94 -12.46
N VAL A 132 8.13 -15.84 -12.86
CA VAL A 132 6.71 -15.82 -13.22
C VAL A 132 6.57 -15.86 -14.72
N ILE A 133 5.77 -16.81 -15.22
CA ILE A 133 5.40 -16.86 -16.64
C ILE A 133 4.27 -15.86 -16.87
N GLY A 134 4.58 -14.75 -17.55
CA GLY A 134 3.65 -13.66 -17.83
C GLY A 134 2.63 -14.03 -18.91
N THR A 135 3.05 -14.84 -19.88
CA THR A 135 2.23 -15.22 -21.03
C THR A 135 1.00 -16.03 -20.60
N HIS A 136 -0.14 -15.75 -21.23
CA HIS A 136 -1.39 -16.48 -21.00
C HIS A 136 -1.27 -17.95 -21.42
N ARG A 137 -1.84 -18.87 -20.62
CA ARG A 137 -1.74 -20.32 -20.85
C ARG A 137 -2.19 -20.72 -22.26
N ASP A 138 -3.31 -20.19 -22.73
CA ASP A 138 -3.84 -20.55 -24.05
C ASP A 138 -2.92 -20.09 -25.19
N ARG A 139 -2.20 -18.96 -25.02
CA ARG A 139 -1.18 -18.52 -25.99
C ARG A 139 0.01 -19.49 -26.02
N ILE A 140 0.43 -19.99 -24.85
CA ILE A 140 1.47 -21.02 -24.74
C ILE A 140 1.02 -22.28 -25.47
N ILE A 141 -0.13 -22.83 -25.10
CA ILE A 141 -0.65 -24.08 -25.69
C ILE A 141 -0.78 -23.94 -27.22
N ASN A 142 -1.38 -22.86 -27.70
CA ASN A 142 -1.57 -22.65 -29.15
C ASN A 142 -0.24 -22.58 -29.90
N LEU A 143 0.75 -21.86 -29.36
CA LEU A 143 2.07 -21.73 -29.98
C LEU A 143 2.81 -23.08 -29.97
N LEU A 144 2.88 -23.76 -28.82
CA LEU A 144 3.53 -25.07 -28.72
C LEU A 144 2.87 -26.11 -29.62
N SER A 145 1.54 -26.11 -29.68
CA SER A 145 0.74 -26.98 -30.55
C SER A 145 1.00 -26.69 -32.04
N SER A 146 1.25 -25.42 -32.41
CA SER A 146 1.59 -25.04 -33.80
C SER A 146 2.99 -25.51 -34.24
N LEU A 147 3.91 -25.70 -33.28
CA LEU A 147 5.27 -26.19 -33.54
C LEU A 147 5.33 -27.72 -33.75
N ILE A 148 4.24 -28.45 -33.46
CA ILE A 148 4.17 -29.90 -33.66
C ILE A 148 3.81 -30.22 -35.11
N VAL A 149 4.72 -30.90 -35.82
CA VAL A 149 4.58 -31.22 -37.26
C VAL A 149 3.43 -32.20 -37.53
N ASN A 150 3.26 -33.23 -36.70
CA ASN A 150 2.26 -34.27 -36.90
C ASN A 150 0.89 -33.86 -36.35
N GLU A 151 -0.13 -33.82 -37.20
CA GLU A 151 -1.49 -33.45 -36.80
C GLU A 151 -2.10 -34.41 -35.75
N SER A 152 -1.76 -35.71 -35.82
CA SER A 152 -2.16 -36.67 -34.79
C SER A 152 -1.52 -36.37 -33.43
N ASP A 153 -0.26 -35.96 -33.40
CA ASP A 153 0.44 -35.67 -32.15
C ASP A 153 -0.03 -34.33 -31.58
N LYS A 154 -0.36 -33.36 -32.45
CA LYS A 154 -0.99 -32.09 -32.09
C LYS A 154 -2.29 -32.30 -31.31
N ALA A 155 -3.21 -33.11 -31.86
CA ALA A 155 -4.48 -33.40 -31.21
C ALA A 155 -4.30 -34.16 -29.88
N GLU A 156 -3.30 -35.03 -29.76
CA GLU A 156 -2.98 -35.71 -28.50
C GLU A 156 -2.34 -34.76 -27.47
N PHE A 157 -1.50 -33.82 -27.92
CA PHE A 157 -0.90 -32.80 -27.05
C PHE A 157 -1.95 -31.83 -26.49
N ASP A 158 -2.89 -31.35 -27.31
CA ASP A 158 -3.96 -30.46 -26.84
C ASP A 158 -4.87 -31.15 -25.79
N LYS A 159 -5.17 -32.43 -26.02
CA LYS A 159 -5.87 -33.27 -25.02
C LYS A 159 -5.06 -33.38 -23.74
N LEU A 160 -3.76 -33.66 -23.85
CA LEU A 160 -2.88 -33.79 -22.69
C LEU A 160 -2.85 -32.50 -21.87
N CYS A 161 -2.71 -31.34 -22.52
CA CYS A 161 -2.72 -30.03 -21.85
C CYS A 161 -4.00 -29.81 -21.05
N THR A 162 -5.16 -30.13 -21.64
CA THR A 162 -6.47 -30.02 -20.97
C THR A 162 -6.56 -30.96 -19.76
N ARG A 163 -6.11 -32.21 -19.91
CA ARG A 163 -6.14 -33.22 -18.86
C ARG A 163 -5.21 -32.90 -17.69
N VAL A 164 -3.98 -32.49 -18.01
CA VAL A 164 -2.99 -32.08 -17.01
C VAL A 164 -3.51 -30.88 -16.23
N ALA A 165 -4.08 -29.88 -16.90
CA ALA A 165 -4.67 -28.72 -16.23
C ALA A 165 -5.77 -29.12 -15.24
N ALA A 166 -6.69 -30.00 -15.65
CA ALA A 166 -7.77 -30.48 -14.78
C ALA A 166 -7.26 -31.29 -13.58
N VAL A 167 -6.25 -32.16 -13.77
CA VAL A 167 -5.68 -32.97 -12.69
C VAL A 167 -4.92 -32.09 -11.68
N ILE A 168 -4.08 -31.17 -12.16
CA ILE A 168 -3.36 -30.23 -11.28
C ILE A 168 -4.36 -29.38 -10.50
N ARG A 169 -5.41 -28.87 -11.16
CA ARG A 169 -6.49 -28.11 -10.50
C ARG A 169 -7.16 -28.94 -9.42
N ALA A 170 -7.51 -30.20 -9.69
CA ALA A 170 -8.12 -31.09 -8.71
C ALA A 170 -7.19 -31.36 -7.51
N TRP A 171 -5.89 -31.60 -7.77
CA TRP A 171 -4.89 -31.81 -6.71
C TRP A 171 -4.82 -30.59 -5.77
N TYR A 172 -4.75 -29.40 -6.34
CA TYR A 172 -4.68 -28.16 -5.57
C TYR A 172 -6.00 -27.84 -4.84
N ASN A 173 -7.16 -28.11 -5.43
CA ASN A 173 -8.47 -27.88 -4.81
C ASN A 173 -8.62 -28.64 -3.48
N LEU A 174 -8.15 -29.89 -3.40
CA LEU A 174 -8.19 -30.68 -2.16
C LEU A 174 -7.43 -30.03 -1.01
N ARG A 175 -6.33 -29.34 -1.31
CA ARG A 175 -5.52 -28.62 -0.33
C ARG A 175 -6.17 -27.28 0.05
N PHE A 176 -6.78 -26.63 -0.92
CA PHE A 176 -7.46 -25.34 -0.75
C PHE A 176 -8.69 -25.43 0.14
N ASP A 177 -9.53 -26.45 -0.04
CA ASP A 177 -10.75 -26.61 0.77
C ASP A 177 -10.42 -26.68 2.27
N ARG A 178 -9.36 -27.43 2.63
CA ARG A 178 -8.87 -27.55 4.01
C ARG A 178 -8.28 -26.25 4.55
N LEU A 179 -7.64 -25.45 3.69
CA LEU A 179 -7.12 -24.14 4.07
C LEU A 179 -8.27 -23.17 4.32
N MET A 180 -9.26 -23.11 3.43
CA MET A 180 -10.40 -22.21 3.55
C MET A 180 -11.29 -22.54 4.75
N GLU A 181 -11.46 -23.83 5.06
CA GLU A 181 -12.15 -24.25 6.27
C GLU A 181 -11.45 -23.71 7.53
N ARG A 182 -10.13 -23.84 7.62
CA ARG A 182 -9.35 -23.29 8.76
C ARG A 182 -9.31 -21.76 8.76
N TYR A 183 -9.18 -21.12 7.59
CA TYR A 183 -9.19 -19.66 7.50
C TYR A 183 -10.55 -19.06 7.87
N SER A 184 -11.65 -19.79 7.69
CA SER A 184 -13.00 -19.30 8.03
C SER A 184 -13.18 -18.90 9.50
N TYR A 185 -12.34 -19.40 10.42
CA TYR A 185 -12.29 -18.98 11.82
C TYR A 185 -11.65 -17.60 12.03
N PHE A 186 -10.83 -17.16 11.07
CA PHE A 186 -10.06 -15.93 11.09
C PHE A 186 -10.55 -14.91 10.05
N ASP A 187 -11.62 -15.22 9.31
CA ASP A 187 -12.25 -14.31 8.34
C ASP A 187 -12.80 -13.05 9.04
N PRO A 188 -12.47 -11.84 8.54
CA PRO A 188 -13.00 -10.58 9.05
C PRO A 188 -14.52 -10.51 9.17
N VAL A 189 -15.27 -11.19 8.30
CA VAL A 189 -16.73 -11.09 8.24
C VAL A 189 -17.41 -11.99 9.29
N GLY A 190 -17.02 -13.26 9.34
CA GLY A 190 -17.72 -14.29 10.13
C GLY A 190 -16.89 -15.01 11.20
N GLY A 191 -15.56 -14.88 11.19
CA GLY A 191 -14.66 -15.70 12.00
C GLY A 191 -14.91 -15.59 13.51
N LYS A 192 -15.13 -14.37 14.00
CA LYS A 192 -15.46 -14.09 15.42
C LYS A 192 -16.64 -14.89 15.94
N GLN A 193 -17.66 -15.09 15.11
CA GLN A 193 -18.88 -15.77 15.51
C GLN A 193 -18.65 -17.29 15.54
N ARG A 194 -17.93 -17.82 14.54
CA ARG A 194 -17.57 -19.24 14.46
C ARG A 194 -16.75 -19.70 15.64
N VAL A 195 -15.71 -18.94 16.00
CA VAL A 195 -14.86 -19.33 17.12
C VAL A 195 -15.63 -19.31 18.46
N LYS A 196 -16.58 -18.37 18.62
CA LYS A 196 -17.46 -18.33 19.79
C LYS A 196 -18.46 -19.48 19.81
N SER A 197 -19.05 -19.84 18.67
CA SER A 197 -20.03 -20.93 18.59
C SER A 197 -19.41 -22.29 18.87
N GLU A 198 -18.18 -22.51 18.41
CA GLU A 198 -17.49 -23.81 18.53
C GLU A 198 -16.69 -23.95 19.84
N ARG A 199 -16.65 -22.92 20.70
CA ARG A 199 -16.02 -22.94 22.03
C ARG A 199 -14.57 -23.45 22.04
N LEU A 200 -13.81 -23.09 21.01
CA LEU A 200 -12.42 -23.52 20.85
C LEU A 200 -11.53 -22.93 21.96
N SER A 201 -10.55 -23.72 22.41
CA SER A 201 -9.56 -23.25 23.38
C SER A 201 -8.57 -22.27 22.74
N GLU A 202 -7.95 -21.41 23.57
CA GLU A 202 -6.96 -20.44 23.07
C GLU A 202 -5.76 -21.14 22.41
N GLU A 203 -5.31 -22.27 22.94
CA GLU A 203 -4.23 -23.05 22.35
C GLU A 203 -4.61 -23.65 20.99
N GLN A 204 -5.84 -24.16 20.85
CA GLN A 204 -6.33 -24.67 19.56
C GLN A 204 -6.35 -23.56 18.51
N VAL A 205 -6.84 -22.38 18.89
CA VAL A 205 -6.90 -21.22 18.01
C VAL A 205 -5.50 -20.75 17.61
N ASN A 206 -4.56 -20.69 18.56
CA ASN A 206 -3.17 -20.31 18.27
C ASN A 206 -2.47 -21.31 17.33
N ARG A 207 -2.73 -22.62 17.47
CA ARG A 207 -2.19 -23.63 16.56
C ARG A 207 -2.77 -23.49 15.14
N MET A 208 -4.09 -23.37 15.02
CA MET A 208 -4.74 -23.16 13.73
C MET A 208 -4.30 -21.85 13.06
N GLU A 209 -4.11 -20.79 13.84
CA GLU A 209 -3.61 -19.49 13.37
C GLU A 209 -2.23 -19.65 12.71
N ALA A 210 -1.30 -20.32 13.40
CA ALA A 210 0.03 -20.57 12.87
C ALA A 210 0.00 -21.48 11.62
N GLU A 211 -0.83 -22.52 11.61
CA GLU A 211 -1.00 -23.41 10.44
C GLU A 211 -1.53 -22.66 9.22
N VAL A 212 -2.57 -21.84 9.37
CA VAL A 212 -3.13 -21.05 8.28
C VAL A 212 -2.07 -20.11 7.72
N LEU A 213 -1.34 -19.40 8.57
CA LEU A 213 -0.27 -18.51 8.10
C LEU A 213 0.85 -19.28 7.39
N ARG A 214 1.28 -20.44 7.90
CA ARG A 214 2.31 -21.26 7.23
C ARG A 214 1.85 -21.71 5.85
N GLU A 215 0.61 -22.18 5.73
CA GLU A 215 0.07 -22.63 4.45
C GLU A 215 -0.11 -21.48 3.45
N VAL A 216 -0.60 -20.32 3.89
CA VAL A 216 -0.73 -19.15 3.01
C VAL A 216 0.64 -18.64 2.56
N VAL A 217 1.63 -18.55 3.45
CA VAL A 217 2.99 -18.15 3.07
C VAL A 217 3.60 -19.14 2.08
N ALA A 218 3.42 -20.45 2.30
CA ALA A 218 3.89 -21.47 1.36
C ALA A 218 3.20 -21.37 -0.01
N LEU A 219 1.89 -21.05 -0.05
CA LEU A 219 1.17 -20.82 -1.30
C LEU A 219 1.65 -19.54 -2.03
N LEU A 220 1.97 -18.49 -1.29
CA LEU A 220 2.54 -17.26 -1.84
C LEU A 220 3.89 -17.54 -2.49
N GLN A 221 4.79 -18.24 -1.79
CA GLN A 221 6.09 -18.64 -2.34
C GLN A 221 5.94 -19.52 -3.58
N LYS A 222 5.03 -20.51 -3.56
CA LYS A 222 4.69 -21.35 -4.72
C LYS A 222 4.05 -20.61 -5.90
N SER A 223 3.50 -19.42 -5.69
CA SER A 223 3.02 -18.54 -6.78
C SER A 223 4.02 -17.44 -7.12
N ASN A 224 5.29 -17.67 -6.76
CA ASN A 224 6.44 -16.81 -7.04
C ASN A 224 6.33 -15.41 -6.42
N TYR A 225 5.56 -15.27 -5.33
CA TYR A 225 5.63 -14.08 -4.49
C TYR A 225 6.87 -14.13 -3.60
N LYS A 226 7.65 -13.05 -3.61
CA LYS A 226 8.80 -12.85 -2.72
C LYS A 226 8.40 -11.89 -1.59
N PRO A 227 8.83 -12.12 -0.34
CA PRO A 227 8.69 -11.09 0.69
C PRO A 227 9.48 -9.84 0.27
N ILE A 228 8.93 -8.65 0.52
CA ILE A 228 9.68 -7.41 0.28
C ILE A 228 10.80 -7.33 1.32
N SER A 229 12.05 -7.26 0.86
CA SER A 229 13.20 -7.15 1.77
C SER A 229 13.30 -5.76 2.39
N LEU A 230 14.00 -5.64 3.51
CA LEU A 230 14.25 -4.36 4.17
C LEU A 230 14.99 -3.38 3.25
N GLU A 231 15.93 -3.87 2.43
CA GLU A 231 16.67 -3.04 1.48
C GLU A 231 15.76 -2.56 0.34
N GLU A 232 14.94 -3.44 -0.24
CA GLU A 232 13.93 -3.04 -1.24
C GLU A 232 12.94 -2.03 -0.67
N TYR A 233 12.52 -2.21 0.58
CA TYR A 233 11.61 -1.31 1.26
C TYR A 233 12.24 0.06 1.53
N LYS A 234 13.52 0.13 1.95
CA LYS A 234 14.25 1.40 2.13
C LYS A 234 14.41 2.15 0.81
N ILE A 235 14.74 1.43 -0.28
CA ILE A 235 14.86 1.99 -1.64
C ILE A 235 13.52 2.50 -2.17
N ALA A 236 12.43 1.84 -1.76
CA ALA A 236 11.07 2.25 -2.05
C ALA A 236 10.68 3.51 -1.26
N THR A 237 10.90 3.55 0.05
CA THR A 237 10.48 4.67 0.92
C THR A 237 11.42 5.87 0.91
N SER A 238 12.62 5.75 0.35
CA SER A 238 13.56 6.87 0.25
C SER A 238 13.10 7.99 -0.69
N CYS A 239 12.03 7.77 -1.46
CA CYS A 239 11.66 8.61 -2.59
C CYS A 239 10.15 8.80 -2.73
N SER A 240 9.72 9.98 -3.16
CA SER A 240 8.33 10.31 -3.54
C SER A 240 8.09 10.20 -5.05
N TYR A 241 6.91 9.72 -5.47
CA TYR A 241 6.50 9.67 -6.88
C TYR A 241 5.37 10.65 -7.21
N LEU A 242 4.11 10.20 -7.28
CA LEU A 242 2.97 11.04 -7.70
C LEU A 242 2.24 11.68 -6.54
N ILE A 243 2.18 10.97 -5.41
CA ILE A 243 1.47 11.44 -4.23
C ILE A 243 2.51 11.50 -3.10
N ASN A 244 3.01 12.70 -2.82
CA ASN A 244 3.97 12.95 -1.74
C ASN A 244 3.24 12.82 -0.39
N LEU A 245 2.98 11.57 0.01
CA LEU A 245 2.22 11.21 1.19
C LEU A 245 3.22 10.73 2.24
N PRO A 246 3.64 11.54 3.23
CA PRO A 246 4.38 11.01 4.36
C PRO A 246 3.44 10.14 5.20
N ILE A 247 3.32 8.85 4.85
CA ILE A 247 2.39 7.91 5.48
C ILE A 247 3.18 7.02 6.42
N ASP A 248 3.14 7.37 7.69
CA ASP A 248 3.61 6.46 8.73
C ASP A 248 2.45 5.53 9.17
N VAL A 249 2.79 4.29 9.51
CA VAL A 249 1.84 3.28 9.98
C VAL A 249 1.52 3.50 11.45
N ASN A 250 0.24 3.51 11.80
CA ASN A 250 -0.20 3.55 13.19
C ASN A 250 -0.09 2.17 13.84
N LYS A 251 1.14 1.79 14.21
CA LYS A 251 1.47 0.50 14.86
C LYS A 251 0.60 0.18 16.09
N LYS A 252 0.10 1.18 16.81
CA LYS A 252 -0.79 1.00 17.97
C LYS A 252 -2.13 0.33 17.62
N LYS A 253 -2.51 0.35 16.35
CA LYS A 253 -3.75 -0.26 15.84
C LYS A 253 -3.51 -1.64 15.21
N LEU A 254 -2.29 -2.18 15.26
CA LEU A 254 -1.93 -3.48 14.67
C LEU A 254 -1.51 -4.46 15.77
N ASP A 255 -1.90 -5.72 15.63
CA ASP A 255 -1.49 -6.78 16.58
C ASP A 255 -0.04 -7.20 16.30
N SER A 256 0.85 -6.98 17.27
CA SER A 256 2.24 -7.45 17.20
C SER A 256 2.40 -8.93 17.55
N GLY A 257 1.43 -9.52 18.27
CA GLY A 257 1.54 -10.89 18.78
C GLY A 257 1.21 -11.97 17.75
N LEU A 258 0.54 -11.63 16.64
CA LEU A 258 0.23 -12.58 15.56
C LEU A 258 1.51 -13.16 14.95
N PHE A 259 2.38 -12.29 14.47
CA PHE A 259 3.59 -12.71 13.78
C PHE A 259 4.66 -13.25 14.74
N GLU A 260 4.71 -12.72 15.97
CA GLU A 260 5.57 -13.26 17.03
C GLU A 260 5.28 -14.76 17.27
N ARG A 261 4.01 -15.14 17.48
CA ARG A 261 3.61 -16.54 17.62
C ARG A 261 3.88 -17.36 16.37
N PHE A 262 3.69 -16.77 15.19
CA PHE A 262 3.98 -17.43 13.92
C PHE A 262 5.46 -17.82 13.83
N TYR A 263 6.38 -16.91 14.14
CA TYR A 263 7.82 -17.19 14.13
C TYR A 263 8.22 -18.19 15.21
N GLU A 264 7.71 -18.06 16.44
CA GLU A 264 7.96 -19.00 17.54
C GLU A 264 7.52 -20.44 17.21
N SER A 265 6.46 -20.58 16.41
CA SER A 265 5.93 -21.88 16.00
C SER A 265 6.76 -22.60 14.93
N GLY A 266 7.97 -22.10 14.63
CA GLY A 266 8.81 -22.55 13.52
C GLY A 266 8.29 -22.03 12.18
N GLY A 267 8.12 -20.70 12.09
CA GLY A 267 7.66 -20.04 10.86
C GLY A 267 8.38 -20.54 9.59
N VAL A 268 7.70 -20.46 8.45
CA VAL A 268 8.31 -20.69 7.11
C VAL A 268 9.52 -19.75 6.96
N ASP A 269 10.55 -20.15 6.18
CA ASP A 269 11.84 -19.51 5.82
C ASP A 269 11.87 -17.97 5.62
N LEU A 270 11.27 -17.22 6.53
CA LEU A 270 11.15 -15.78 6.59
C LEU A 270 11.97 -15.35 7.79
N LYS A 271 13.08 -14.66 7.52
CA LYS A 271 13.91 -14.10 8.59
C LYS A 271 13.33 -12.75 8.99
N PRO A 272 12.88 -12.56 10.24
CA PRO A 272 12.28 -11.30 10.66
C PRO A 272 13.20 -10.09 10.45
N GLU A 273 14.52 -10.27 10.58
CA GLU A 273 15.53 -9.21 10.42
C GLU A 273 15.63 -8.66 9.01
N GLU A 274 15.27 -9.46 8.00
CA GLU A 274 15.32 -9.07 6.59
C GLU A 274 14.01 -8.39 6.14
N LEU A 275 13.01 -8.26 7.03
CA LEU A 275 11.68 -7.72 6.72
C LEU A 275 11.46 -6.30 7.27
N PRO A 276 10.64 -5.47 6.61
CA PRO A 276 10.19 -4.18 7.15
C PRO A 276 9.54 -4.32 8.52
N ASP A 277 9.85 -3.41 9.45
CA ASP A 277 9.36 -3.43 10.84
C ASP A 277 9.60 -4.76 11.57
N ASN A 278 10.66 -5.47 11.17
CA ASN A 278 11.02 -6.82 11.59
C ASN A 278 9.88 -7.84 11.40
N GLY A 279 8.96 -7.61 10.45
CA GLY A 279 7.79 -8.43 10.23
C GLY A 279 6.85 -8.56 11.44
N LYS A 280 6.85 -7.58 12.35
CA LYS A 280 6.08 -7.64 13.61
C LYS A 280 4.60 -7.32 13.46
N HIS A 281 4.24 -6.35 12.63
CA HIS A 281 2.87 -5.84 12.54
C HIS A 281 2.17 -6.19 11.22
N TYR A 282 2.94 -6.42 10.15
CA TYR A 282 2.43 -6.79 8.84
C TYR A 282 3.51 -7.51 8.04
N LEU A 283 3.09 -8.30 7.05
CA LEU A 283 3.96 -8.90 6.04
C LEU A 283 3.60 -8.34 4.67
N LEU A 284 4.63 -8.03 3.89
CA LEU A 284 4.52 -7.55 2.52
C LEU A 284 5.13 -8.57 1.58
N PHE A 285 4.38 -8.94 0.55
CA PHE A 285 4.84 -9.80 -0.53
C PHE A 285 4.65 -9.08 -1.85
N ARG A 286 5.62 -9.21 -2.75
CA ARG A 286 5.57 -8.65 -4.10
C ARG A 286 5.72 -9.75 -5.15
N ARG A 287 5.19 -9.49 -6.34
CA ARG A 287 5.41 -10.29 -7.54
C ARG A 287 5.24 -9.41 -8.78
N GLY A 288 6.11 -9.55 -9.77
CA GLY A 288 6.07 -8.72 -10.97
C GLY A 288 6.76 -7.39 -10.76
N VAL A 289 7.60 -6.97 -11.71
CA VAL A 289 8.14 -5.61 -11.79
C VAL A 289 7.78 -4.99 -13.13
N GLY A 290 6.82 -4.07 -13.10
CA GLY A 290 6.38 -3.28 -14.25
C GLY A 290 6.98 -1.87 -14.23
N VAL A 291 6.61 -1.06 -15.23
CA VAL A 291 6.98 0.36 -15.29
C VAL A 291 5.72 1.20 -15.42
N ASP A 292 5.55 2.18 -14.54
CA ASP A 292 4.51 3.19 -14.66
C ASP A 292 5.10 4.44 -15.29
N LYS A 293 4.49 4.89 -16.40
CA LYS A 293 4.89 6.09 -17.13
C LYS A 293 3.69 7.04 -17.16
N THR A 294 3.86 8.24 -16.61
CA THR A 294 2.82 9.28 -16.69
C THR A 294 3.42 10.53 -17.30
N THR A 295 2.78 11.04 -18.37
CA THR A 295 3.18 12.29 -19.02
C THR A 295 2.07 13.32 -18.84
N ASP A 296 2.37 14.39 -18.10
CA ASP A 296 1.43 15.47 -17.85
C ASP A 296 2.19 16.79 -17.60
N LEU A 297 1.44 17.89 -17.49
CA LEU A 297 1.95 19.20 -17.15
C LEU A 297 2.37 19.30 -15.67
N PHE A 298 1.77 18.51 -14.78
CA PHE A 298 2.09 18.44 -13.33
C PHE A 298 2.28 19.81 -12.65
N ILE A 299 1.41 20.78 -12.94
CA ILE A 299 1.58 22.18 -12.53
C ILE A 299 1.76 22.32 -11.01
N ASP A 300 0.85 21.77 -10.22
CA ASP A 300 0.90 21.85 -8.75
C ASP A 300 2.15 21.16 -8.15
N PRO A 301 2.48 19.89 -8.50
CA PRO A 301 3.72 19.25 -8.08
C PRO A 301 4.99 20.01 -8.44
N LYS A 302 5.05 20.63 -9.63
CA LYS A 302 6.22 21.41 -10.06
C LYS A 302 6.41 22.68 -9.24
N ILE A 303 5.32 23.39 -8.93
CA ILE A 303 5.37 24.55 -8.04
C ILE A 303 5.89 24.13 -6.66
N ASP A 304 5.44 23.00 -6.15
CA ASP A 304 5.87 22.49 -4.84
C ASP A 304 7.37 22.11 -4.85
N VAL A 305 7.88 21.49 -5.91
CA VAL A 305 9.32 21.21 -6.09
C VAL A 305 10.13 22.50 -6.16
N LEU A 306 9.66 23.51 -6.90
CA LEU A 306 10.33 24.81 -7.00
C LEU A 306 10.38 25.54 -5.65
N ILE A 307 9.26 25.58 -4.92
CA ILE A 307 9.20 26.15 -3.56
C ILE A 307 10.14 25.40 -2.63
N SER A 308 10.20 24.07 -2.72
CA SER A 308 11.06 23.24 -1.87
C SER A 308 12.55 23.49 -2.17
N ARG A 309 12.95 23.59 -3.44
CA ARG A 309 14.33 23.95 -3.83
C ARG A 309 14.70 25.35 -3.35
N LEU A 310 13.81 26.33 -3.52
CA LEU A 310 13.99 27.70 -3.01
C LEU A 310 14.14 27.74 -1.49
N TRP A 311 13.31 26.98 -0.78
CA TRP A 311 13.33 26.89 0.68
C TRP A 311 14.62 26.25 1.19
N LEU A 312 15.02 25.11 0.63
CA LEU A 312 16.30 24.46 0.94
C LEU A 312 17.48 25.39 0.65
N PHE A 313 17.49 26.03 -0.52
CA PHE A 313 18.54 26.98 -0.90
C PHE A 313 18.66 28.15 0.08
N ALA A 314 17.53 28.75 0.47
CA ALA A 314 17.51 29.84 1.43
C ALA A 314 17.99 29.39 2.82
N LEU A 315 17.55 28.23 3.30
CA LEU A 315 17.97 27.66 4.59
C LEU A 315 19.47 27.34 4.64
N THR A 316 20.04 26.79 3.57
CA THR A 316 21.47 26.52 3.46
C THR A 316 22.29 27.81 3.44
N ARG A 317 21.80 28.85 2.74
CA ARG A 317 22.47 30.16 2.68
C ARG A 317 22.41 30.93 4.00
N LEU A 318 21.33 30.77 4.74
CA LEU A 318 21.14 31.34 6.09
C LEU A 318 21.85 30.52 7.19
N GLY A 319 22.51 29.42 6.85
CA GLY A 319 23.27 28.58 7.79
C GLY A 319 22.41 27.77 8.77
N LEU A 320 21.09 27.70 8.56
CA LEU A 320 20.13 27.02 9.45
C LEU A 320 20.01 25.52 9.18
N LYS A 321 20.57 25.02 8.08
CA LYS A 321 20.60 23.59 7.72
C LYS A 321 21.90 23.26 6.98
N GLN A 322 22.65 22.25 7.43
CA GLN A 322 23.78 21.72 6.67
C GLN A 322 23.26 20.97 5.44
N PRO A 323 23.94 21.03 4.28
CA PRO A 323 23.59 20.21 3.13
C PRO A 323 23.69 18.75 3.56
N GLU A 324 22.55 18.05 3.51
CA GLU A 324 22.49 16.62 3.78
C GLU A 324 23.25 15.92 2.65
N GLU A 325 24.38 15.30 3.00
CA GLU A 325 25.25 14.62 2.05
C GLU A 325 24.43 13.48 1.41
N PRO A 326 24.31 13.41 0.06
CA PRO A 326 23.57 12.32 -0.56
C PRO A 326 24.20 11.00 -0.16
N ALA A 327 23.37 10.03 0.22
CA ALA A 327 23.79 8.72 0.71
C ALA A 327 24.95 8.13 -0.13
N PRO A 328 25.97 7.52 0.52
CA PRO A 328 27.14 7.03 -0.18
C PRO A 328 26.74 6.03 -1.26
N ARG A 329 27.20 6.31 -2.49
CA ARG A 329 26.97 5.42 -3.64
C ARG A 329 27.82 4.17 -3.50
N ASP A 330 27.21 3.01 -3.75
CA ASP A 330 27.97 1.84 -4.17
C ASP A 330 28.72 2.18 -5.47
N THR A 331 30.05 2.32 -5.34
CA THR A 331 30.97 2.77 -6.39
C THR A 331 30.93 1.92 -7.66
N SER A 332 30.42 0.69 -7.58
CA SER A 332 30.30 -0.26 -8.70
C SER A 332 29.23 0.12 -9.72
N VAL A 333 28.07 0.63 -9.27
CA VAL A 333 26.91 0.92 -10.14
C VAL A 333 27.14 2.17 -10.98
N THR A 334 27.89 3.14 -10.44
CA THR A 334 28.19 4.41 -11.15
C THR A 334 29.21 4.21 -12.27
N GLN A 335 30.21 3.35 -12.06
CA GLN A 335 31.19 3.00 -13.09
C GLN A 335 30.55 2.21 -14.23
N LEU A 336 29.63 1.28 -13.90
CA LEU A 336 28.88 0.53 -14.89
C LEU A 336 27.95 1.45 -15.71
N ALA A 337 27.22 2.37 -15.07
CA ALA A 337 26.34 3.32 -15.76
C ALA A 337 27.10 4.27 -16.70
N GLN A 338 28.32 4.69 -16.31
CA GLN A 338 29.19 5.51 -17.15
C GLN A 338 29.76 4.73 -18.33
N GLN A 339 30.21 3.48 -18.12
CA GLN A 339 30.64 2.59 -19.19
C GLN A 339 29.50 2.30 -20.18
N LEU A 340 28.29 2.05 -19.70
CA LEU A 340 27.10 1.81 -20.52
C LEU A 340 26.68 3.04 -21.32
N GLN A 341 26.88 4.26 -20.80
CA GLN A 341 26.64 5.50 -21.55
C GLN A 341 27.69 5.74 -22.65
N GLU A 342 28.96 5.37 -22.41
CA GLU A 342 30.00 5.45 -23.43
C GLU A 342 29.80 4.40 -24.53
N GLU A 343 29.40 3.18 -24.18
CA GLU A 343 29.05 2.13 -25.15
C GLU A 343 27.79 2.50 -25.95
N ALA A 344 26.78 3.12 -25.32
CA ALA A 344 25.61 3.63 -26.02
C ALA A 344 25.94 4.73 -27.03
N LYS A 345 26.90 5.60 -26.70
CA LYS A 345 27.40 6.65 -27.61
C LYS A 345 28.20 6.04 -28.76
N LYS A 346 29.03 5.02 -28.51
CA LYS A 346 29.78 4.30 -29.55
C LYS A 346 28.84 3.54 -30.51
N ALA A 347 27.84 2.83 -29.98
CA ALA A 347 26.87 2.11 -30.80
C ALA A 347 25.96 3.03 -31.66
N LYS A 348 25.77 4.28 -31.24
CA LYS A 348 25.02 5.30 -32.01
C LYS A 348 25.86 5.94 -33.12
N VAL A 349 27.19 5.91 -32.99
CA VAL A 349 28.14 6.35 -34.02
C VAL A 349 28.33 5.28 -35.09
N GLU A 350 28.26 3.99 -34.74
CA GLU A 350 28.41 2.88 -35.70
C GLU A 350 27.15 2.58 -36.55
N ARG A 351 25.95 3.02 -36.15
CA ARG A 351 24.71 2.85 -36.94
C ARG A 351 24.38 4.00 -37.88
N GLY A 352 25.28 4.98 -38.02
CA GLY A 352 25.09 6.13 -38.91
C GLY A 352 25.52 5.88 -40.35
N SER A 353 25.12 4.77 -41.00
CA SER A 353 25.17 4.64 -42.47
C SER A 353 24.60 3.30 -42.96
N VAL A 354 23.28 3.18 -43.19
CA VAL A 354 22.70 2.43 -44.34
C VAL A 354 21.30 3.00 -44.59
N ASP A 355 21.03 3.27 -45.85
CA ASP A 355 19.86 3.93 -46.42
C ASP A 355 18.84 2.90 -46.95
N SER A 356 17.54 3.23 -46.96
CA SER A 356 16.39 2.55 -47.63
C SER A 356 16.05 1.09 -47.23
N SER A 357 14.85 0.53 -47.37
CA SER A 357 13.43 0.95 -47.46
C SER A 357 12.61 -0.36 -47.28
N ASP A 358 11.33 -0.23 -46.93
CA ASP A 358 10.27 -1.27 -47.04
C ASP A 358 10.21 -2.37 -45.97
N ASP A 359 9.23 -2.24 -45.05
CA ASP A 359 8.26 -3.29 -44.69
C ASP A 359 7.28 -2.71 -43.65
N GLU A 360 6.15 -2.19 -44.14
CA GLU A 360 4.93 -1.99 -43.34
C GLU A 360 4.25 -3.37 -43.18
N ASP A 361 4.26 -3.95 -41.98
CA ASP A 361 3.08 -4.53 -41.28
C ASP A 361 3.55 -5.36 -40.07
N ALA A 362 3.69 -4.73 -38.90
CA ALA A 362 3.75 -5.41 -37.60
C ALA A 362 3.41 -4.43 -36.49
N GLY A 363 2.45 -4.82 -35.65
CA GLY A 363 1.90 -4.01 -34.56
C GLY A 363 2.95 -3.35 -33.66
N GLU A 364 2.68 -2.09 -33.36
CA GLU A 364 3.30 -1.16 -32.41
C GLU A 364 3.99 -1.84 -31.22
N ASN A 365 5.25 -2.24 -31.42
CA ASN A 365 6.17 -2.59 -30.34
C ASN A 365 6.87 -1.30 -29.88
N ASP A 366 6.57 -0.88 -28.65
CA ASP A 366 7.14 0.25 -27.91
C ASP A 366 8.69 0.38 -28.11
N PRO A 367 9.20 1.41 -28.82
CA PRO A 367 10.62 1.51 -29.16
C PRO A 367 11.55 1.97 -28.03
N LEU A 368 11.10 2.06 -26.77
CA LEU A 368 11.91 2.56 -25.65
C LEU A 368 11.77 1.67 -24.39
N VAL A 369 12.09 0.38 -24.52
CA VAL A 369 12.25 -0.50 -23.35
C VAL A 369 13.71 -0.49 -22.90
N ALA A 370 13.94 0.21 -21.78
CA ALA A 370 15.21 0.32 -21.06
C ALA A 370 15.71 -0.99 -20.41
N LYS A 371 15.43 -2.17 -21.01
CA LYS A 371 16.00 -3.45 -20.57
C LYS A 371 17.43 -3.57 -21.12
N ARG A 372 18.43 -3.12 -20.36
CA ARG A 372 19.84 -3.47 -20.62
C ARG A 372 20.31 -4.47 -19.57
N ARG A 373 21.18 -5.39 -19.98
CA ARG A 373 21.65 -6.54 -19.21
C ARG A 373 23.09 -6.33 -18.76
N ASP A 374 23.39 -6.71 -17.54
CA ASP A 374 24.76 -6.92 -17.07
C ASP A 374 25.16 -8.40 -17.19
N ALA A 375 26.46 -8.70 -17.17
CA ALA A 375 26.99 -10.07 -17.18
C ALA A 375 26.40 -10.99 -16.07
N ALA A 376 25.81 -10.41 -15.02
CA ALA A 376 25.15 -11.09 -13.91
C ALA A 376 23.63 -11.33 -14.09
N GLY A 377 23.02 -10.95 -15.22
CA GLY A 377 21.62 -11.26 -15.52
C GLY A 377 20.54 -10.40 -14.82
N LYS A 378 20.92 -9.27 -14.21
CA LYS A 378 19.97 -8.31 -13.61
C LYS A 378 19.28 -7.43 -14.67
N ILE A 379 18.02 -7.07 -14.41
CA ILE A 379 17.22 -6.17 -15.25
C ILE A 379 17.27 -4.76 -14.65
N HIS A 380 17.65 -3.78 -15.46
CA HIS A 380 17.74 -2.38 -15.05
C HIS A 380 16.44 -1.61 -15.32
N TYR A 381 15.97 -0.87 -14.32
CA TYR A 381 14.80 0.01 -14.40
C TYR A 381 15.22 1.46 -14.13
N GLU A 382 14.97 2.36 -15.09
CA GLU A 382 15.26 3.79 -14.93
C GLU A 382 14.13 4.50 -14.18
N ARG A 383 14.51 5.32 -13.20
CA ARG A 383 13.61 6.24 -12.48
C ARG A 383 13.77 7.66 -13.03
N ILE A 384 12.67 8.24 -13.52
CA ILE A 384 12.61 9.63 -13.99
C ILE A 384 11.63 10.38 -13.10
N ARG A 385 12.10 11.41 -12.38
CA ARG A 385 11.31 12.10 -11.33
C ARG A 385 11.37 13.62 -11.46
N LEU A 386 10.30 14.32 -11.05
CA LEU A 386 10.25 15.79 -11.08
C LEU A 386 11.37 16.44 -10.27
N GLU A 387 11.68 15.88 -9.10
CA GLU A 387 12.71 16.39 -8.19
C GLU A 387 14.11 16.36 -8.80
N ASN A 388 14.31 15.56 -9.85
CA ASN A 388 15.60 15.34 -10.51
C ASN A 388 15.70 16.08 -11.83
N LEU A 389 14.59 16.64 -12.32
CA LEU A 389 14.59 17.38 -13.58
C LEU A 389 15.27 18.74 -13.42
N PRO A 390 16.02 19.19 -14.44
CA PRO A 390 16.52 20.55 -14.48
C PRO A 390 15.35 21.53 -14.55
N VAL A 391 15.54 22.75 -14.03
CA VAL A 391 14.47 23.75 -13.92
C VAL A 391 13.86 24.12 -15.28
N LYS A 392 14.63 24.00 -16.36
CA LYS A 392 14.20 24.23 -17.75
C LYS A 392 13.15 23.22 -18.21
N ASP A 393 13.28 21.97 -17.78
CA ASP A 393 12.37 20.89 -18.16
C ASP A 393 11.07 20.92 -17.34
N LEU A 394 11.01 21.69 -16.24
CA LEU A 394 9.79 21.88 -15.46
C LEU A 394 8.75 22.76 -16.19
N ILE A 395 9.11 23.52 -17.22
CA ILE A 395 8.17 24.45 -17.89
C ILE A 395 7.26 23.72 -18.90
N GLY A 396 7.68 22.56 -19.43
CA GLY A 396 6.99 21.81 -20.48
C GLY A 396 6.26 20.55 -20.02
N LEU A 397 5.75 19.76 -20.98
CA LEU A 397 5.27 18.40 -20.72
C LEU A 397 6.42 17.55 -20.19
N THR A 398 6.18 16.82 -19.11
CA THR A 398 7.20 16.02 -18.43
C THR A 398 6.72 14.62 -18.23
N THR A 399 7.54 13.65 -18.62
CA THR A 399 7.30 12.24 -18.38
C THR A 399 7.97 11.83 -17.08
N ILE A 400 7.18 11.33 -16.14
CA ILE A 400 7.64 10.70 -14.91
C ILE A 400 7.61 9.19 -15.14
N GLN A 401 8.61 8.50 -14.61
CA GLN A 401 8.70 7.06 -14.69
C GLN A 401 9.16 6.50 -13.34
N GLU A 402 8.42 5.52 -12.82
CA GLU A 402 8.80 4.78 -11.62
C GLU A 402 8.52 3.28 -11.83
N PRO A 403 9.44 2.39 -11.43
CA PRO A 403 9.15 0.96 -11.40
C PRO A 403 8.00 0.66 -10.45
N THR A 404 7.19 -0.32 -10.80
CA THR A 404 6.03 -0.74 -10.01
C THR A 404 6.13 -2.20 -9.64
N PHE A 405 5.64 -2.56 -8.47
CA PHE A 405 5.30 -3.93 -8.17
C PHE A 405 3.96 -4.25 -8.83
N GLU A 406 3.95 -5.21 -9.76
CA GLU A 406 2.73 -5.54 -10.51
C GLU A 406 1.65 -6.12 -9.59
N ARG A 407 2.06 -6.89 -8.58
CA ARG A 407 1.19 -7.44 -7.55
C ARG A 407 1.83 -7.27 -6.18
N VAL A 408 1.06 -6.78 -5.22
CA VAL A 408 1.48 -6.66 -3.81
C VAL A 408 0.42 -7.29 -2.93
N ILE A 409 0.83 -8.09 -1.95
CA ILE A 409 -0.05 -8.69 -0.95
C ILE A 409 0.40 -8.24 0.43
N VAL A 410 -0.58 -7.77 1.21
CA VAL A 410 -0.37 -7.32 2.58
C VAL A 410 -1.15 -8.24 3.51
N VAL A 411 -0.46 -8.78 4.51
CA VAL A 411 -1.04 -9.62 5.56
C VAL A 411 -0.89 -8.88 6.89
N TYR A 412 -1.98 -8.67 7.61
CA TYR A 412 -1.95 -8.02 8.92
C TYR A 412 -3.15 -8.38 9.78
N ARG A 413 -3.12 -7.98 11.05
CA ARG A 413 -4.27 -8.05 11.94
C ARG A 413 -4.54 -6.69 12.58
N PRO A 414 -5.76 -6.14 12.44
CA PRO A 414 -6.14 -4.96 13.20
C PRO A 414 -6.30 -5.32 14.68
N THR A 415 -5.86 -4.41 15.54
CA THR A 415 -6.19 -4.48 16.97
C THR A 415 -7.63 -4.04 17.14
N SER A 416 -8.45 -4.89 17.76
CA SER A 416 -9.77 -4.45 18.24
C SER A 416 -9.54 -3.30 19.23
N GLY A 417 -9.97 -2.07 18.90
CA GLY A 417 -9.63 -0.84 19.62
C GLY A 417 -9.98 -0.76 21.12
N LYS A 418 -10.42 -1.86 21.75
CA LYS A 418 -10.51 -2.05 23.20
C LYS A 418 -9.41 -3.01 23.64
N LYS A 419 -8.55 -2.58 24.58
CA LYS A 419 -7.55 -3.44 25.23
C LYS A 419 -8.20 -4.78 25.60
N VAL A 420 -7.87 -5.84 24.86
CA VAL A 420 -8.40 -7.18 25.12
C VAL A 420 -7.83 -7.62 26.47
N LYS A 421 -8.69 -7.98 27.41
CA LYS A 421 -8.24 -8.54 28.70
C LYS A 421 -7.62 -9.92 28.44
N PRO A 422 -6.49 -10.26 29.07
CA PRO A 422 -5.90 -11.60 28.96
C PRO A 422 -6.94 -12.67 29.35
N GLY A 423 -7.07 -13.72 28.55
CA GLY A 423 -8.03 -14.83 28.76
C GLY A 423 -9.42 -14.66 28.11
N LYS A 424 -9.66 -13.62 27.30
CA LYS A 424 -10.78 -13.60 26.34
C LYS A 424 -10.22 -13.70 24.94
N LEU A 425 -10.75 -14.65 24.17
CA LEU A 425 -10.46 -14.74 22.75
C LEU A 425 -10.83 -13.41 22.08
N GLY A 426 -9.82 -12.61 21.78
CA GLY A 426 -9.96 -11.31 21.17
C GLY A 426 -10.46 -11.41 19.73
N ASP A 427 -10.36 -10.30 19.02
CA ASP A 427 -10.49 -10.33 17.58
C ASP A 427 -9.28 -11.07 16.98
N ARG A 428 -9.47 -12.31 16.51
CA ARG A 428 -8.43 -13.11 15.87
C ARG A 428 -8.44 -12.99 14.35
N THR A 429 -9.13 -11.97 13.82
CA THR A 429 -9.20 -11.73 12.37
C THR A 429 -7.80 -11.60 11.76
N ILE A 430 -7.61 -12.18 10.57
CA ILE A 430 -6.43 -11.97 9.75
C ILE A 430 -6.91 -11.35 8.45
N GLU A 431 -6.34 -10.20 8.07
CA GLU A 431 -6.67 -9.51 6.83
C GLU A 431 -5.62 -9.76 5.76
N PHE A 432 -6.09 -10.21 4.60
CA PHE A 432 -5.33 -10.28 3.37
C PHE A 432 -5.83 -9.19 2.43
N LYS A 433 -4.94 -8.40 1.85
CA LYS A 433 -5.27 -7.42 0.82
C LYS A 433 -4.31 -7.57 -0.35
N GLN A 434 -4.86 -7.54 -1.56
CA GLN A 434 -4.07 -7.63 -2.78
C GLN A 434 -4.23 -6.36 -3.60
N PHE A 435 -3.11 -5.89 -4.14
CA PHE A 435 -3.01 -4.69 -4.94
C PHE A 435 -2.32 -4.97 -6.27
N LYS A 436 -2.58 -4.12 -7.27
CA LYS A 436 -1.93 -4.14 -8.59
C LYS A 436 -1.17 -2.85 -8.88
N SER A 437 -0.06 -3.00 -9.61
CA SER A 437 0.69 -1.89 -10.21
C SER A 437 1.00 -0.76 -9.21
N ILE A 438 1.58 -1.13 -8.07
CA ILE A 438 1.93 -0.19 -7.00
C ILE A 438 3.31 0.39 -7.30
N PRO A 439 3.46 1.71 -7.49
CA PRO A 439 4.77 2.34 -7.63
C PRO A 439 5.64 2.02 -6.43
N MET A 440 6.91 1.68 -6.67
CA MET A 440 7.83 1.34 -5.58
C MET A 440 7.93 2.50 -4.57
N ALA A 441 8.06 3.73 -5.07
CA ALA A 441 8.04 4.95 -4.26
C ALA A 441 6.78 5.11 -3.39
N ASP A 442 5.63 4.60 -3.84
CA ASP A 442 4.34 4.74 -3.15
C ASP A 442 3.95 3.44 -2.42
N ILE A 443 4.92 2.60 -2.02
CA ILE A 443 4.63 1.35 -1.28
C ILE A 443 3.89 1.61 0.04
N GLU A 444 4.07 2.79 0.64
CA GLU A 444 3.34 3.19 1.86
C GLU A 444 1.82 3.24 1.66
N MET A 445 1.37 3.39 0.41
CA MET A 445 -0.06 3.38 0.08
C MET A 445 -0.75 2.06 0.42
N VAL A 446 -0.04 0.92 0.35
CA VAL A 446 -0.64 -0.39 0.67
C VAL A 446 -0.61 -0.71 2.16
N LEU A 447 0.13 0.06 2.95
CA LEU A 447 0.30 -0.20 4.37
C LEU A 447 -1.00 0.03 5.15
N PRO A 448 -1.30 -0.81 6.15
CA PRO A 448 -2.52 -0.70 6.95
C PRO A 448 -2.44 0.47 7.93
N GLU A 449 -3.61 0.96 8.36
CA GLU A 449 -3.76 1.92 9.47
C GLU A 449 -2.85 3.16 9.39
N LYS A 450 -2.97 3.90 8.30
CA LYS A 450 -2.20 5.13 8.01
C LYS A 450 -2.39 6.20 9.10
N LYS A 451 -1.30 6.85 9.51
CA LYS A 451 -1.34 8.07 10.34
C LYS A 451 -1.72 9.27 9.48
N ASN A 452 -2.28 10.29 10.12
CA ASN A 452 -2.53 11.57 9.44
C ASN A 452 -1.18 12.20 9.08
N PRO A 453 -1.01 12.68 7.84
CA PRO A 453 0.24 13.31 7.40
C PRO A 453 0.51 14.59 8.21
N GLY A 454 1.79 14.95 8.29
CA GLY A 454 2.22 16.25 8.80
C GLY A 454 1.88 17.40 7.82
N LEU A 455 2.22 18.62 8.22
CA LEU A 455 2.05 19.81 7.38
C LEU A 455 3.05 19.78 6.21
N THR A 456 2.58 20.04 4.99
CA THR A 456 3.48 20.17 3.82
C THR A 456 4.33 21.45 3.93
N PRO A 457 5.51 21.52 3.28
CA PRO A 457 6.35 22.73 3.31
C PRO A 457 5.62 23.97 2.78
N LYS A 458 4.86 23.85 1.69
CA LYS A 458 4.04 24.94 1.14
C LYS A 458 2.96 25.41 2.11
N ASP A 459 2.31 24.47 2.79
CA ASP A 459 1.33 24.83 3.81
C ASP A 459 2.00 25.55 4.97
N THR A 460 3.18 25.09 5.41
CA THR A 460 3.98 25.75 6.46
C THR A 460 4.36 27.18 6.08
N VAL A 461 4.82 27.42 4.86
CA VAL A 461 5.14 28.77 4.35
C VAL A 461 3.89 29.65 4.31
N ASN A 462 2.76 29.13 3.80
CA ASN A 462 1.50 29.88 3.79
C ASN A 462 1.01 30.19 5.22
N TYR A 463 1.17 29.25 6.16
CA TYR A 463 0.86 29.44 7.57
C TYR A 463 1.79 30.47 8.22
N LEU A 464 3.06 30.50 7.84
CA LEU A 464 4.02 31.50 8.32
C LEU A 464 3.67 32.89 7.81
N VAL A 465 3.45 33.05 6.49
CA VAL A 465 3.08 34.33 5.87
C VAL A 465 1.77 34.86 6.44
N SER A 466 0.78 33.99 6.63
CA SER A 466 -0.51 34.35 7.21
C SER A 466 -0.40 34.74 8.69
N ALA A 467 0.43 34.05 9.47
CA ALA A 467 0.69 34.38 10.87
C ALA A 467 1.42 35.72 11.01
N VAL A 468 2.48 35.95 10.22
CA VAL A 468 3.24 37.22 10.20
C VAL A 468 2.35 38.38 9.73
N GLY A 469 1.56 38.18 8.68
CA GLY A 469 0.62 39.19 8.19
C GLY A 469 -0.46 39.54 9.22
N GLY A 470 -1.01 38.53 9.90
CA GLY A 470 -1.98 38.72 10.99
C GLY A 470 -1.39 39.47 12.19
N LEU A 471 -0.17 39.13 12.60
CA LEU A 471 0.56 39.83 13.67
C LEU A 471 0.86 41.29 13.28
N THR A 472 1.26 41.53 12.04
CA THR A 472 1.60 42.86 11.53
C THR A 472 0.37 43.76 11.49
N ALA A 473 -0.78 43.23 11.05
CA ALA A 473 -2.05 43.96 11.05
C ALA A 473 -2.53 44.30 12.46
N LEU A 474 -2.38 43.38 13.43
CA LEU A 474 -2.67 43.64 14.84
C LEU A 474 -1.79 44.78 15.37
N PHE A 475 -0.49 44.73 15.10
CA PHE A 475 0.45 45.72 15.61
C PHE A 475 0.23 47.11 15.01
N LEU A 476 0.05 47.21 13.69
CA LEU A 476 -0.22 48.48 13.02
C LEU A 476 -1.51 49.14 13.54
N SER A 477 -2.45 48.32 14.03
CA SER A 477 -3.68 48.80 14.64
C SER A 477 -3.48 49.37 16.05
N PHE A 478 -2.46 48.92 16.80
CA PHE A 478 -2.10 49.49 18.10
C PHE A 478 -1.41 50.86 17.99
N GLU A 479 -0.75 51.15 16.86
CA GLU A 479 -0.10 52.45 16.61
C GLU A 479 -1.07 53.55 16.14
N LEU A 480 -2.31 53.20 15.77
CA LEU A 480 -3.32 54.17 15.40
C LEU A 480 -3.84 54.90 16.65
N LYS A 481 -3.61 56.23 16.68
CA LYS A 481 -3.76 57.15 17.83
C LYS A 481 -5.16 57.28 18.45
N ASN A 482 -6.15 56.52 17.98
CA ASN A 482 -7.55 56.51 18.46
C ASN A 482 -7.96 55.09 18.87
N PHE A 483 -7.62 54.70 20.10
CA PHE A 483 -7.94 53.38 20.63
C PHE A 483 -9.42 53.32 21.08
N ASP A 484 -10.31 52.91 20.17
CA ASP A 484 -11.69 52.55 20.50
C ASP A 484 -11.78 51.05 20.79
N LEU A 485 -12.41 50.70 21.92
CA LEU A 485 -12.59 49.31 22.36
C LEU A 485 -13.41 48.51 21.34
N ALA A 486 -14.28 49.18 20.58
CA ALA A 486 -14.99 48.58 19.45
C ALA A 486 -14.04 48.20 18.30
N VAL A 487 -13.04 49.04 18.00
CA VAL A 487 -12.04 48.77 16.96
C VAL A 487 -11.18 47.56 17.35
N ALA A 488 -10.73 47.48 18.60
CA ALA A 488 -9.99 46.33 19.11
C ALA A 488 -10.78 45.00 19.00
N TYR A 489 -12.08 45.03 19.31
CA TYR A 489 -12.96 43.86 19.14
C TYR A 489 -13.10 43.45 17.67
N THR A 490 -13.30 44.41 16.76
CA THR A 490 -13.44 44.12 15.32
C THR A 490 -12.19 43.49 14.72
N ILE A 491 -11.00 43.97 15.10
CA ILE A 491 -9.72 43.43 14.62
C ILE A 491 -9.47 42.05 15.21
N SER A 492 -9.74 41.86 16.50
CA SER A 492 -9.62 40.54 17.15
C SER A 492 -10.56 39.51 16.50
N ALA A 493 -11.80 39.91 16.19
CA ALA A 493 -12.75 39.09 15.48
C ALA A 493 -12.30 38.78 14.04
N ALA A 494 -11.69 39.76 13.34
CA ALA A 494 -11.14 39.56 12.00
C ALA A 494 -9.97 38.56 12.01
N VAL A 495 -9.07 38.66 12.99
CA VAL A 495 -7.96 37.71 13.17
C VAL A 495 -8.48 36.31 13.52
N PHE A 496 -9.46 36.20 14.42
CA PHE A 496 -10.10 34.92 14.75
C PHE A 496 -10.81 34.30 13.55
N ALA A 497 -11.53 35.10 12.75
CA ALA A 497 -12.17 34.65 11.52
C ALA A 497 -11.13 34.17 10.48
N TYR A 498 -9.99 34.85 10.40
CA TYR A 498 -8.89 34.47 9.53
C TYR A 498 -8.24 33.15 9.96
N PHE A 499 -7.92 32.96 11.26
CA PHE A 499 -7.45 31.69 11.79
C PHE A 499 -8.46 30.55 11.60
N SER A 500 -9.75 30.84 11.77
CA SER A 500 -10.82 29.88 11.52
C SER A 500 -10.87 29.47 10.05
N LYS A 501 -10.75 30.43 9.12
CA LYS A 501 -10.65 30.16 7.68
C LYS A 501 -9.42 29.32 7.34
N LEU A 502 -8.29 29.60 7.98
CA LEU A 502 -7.02 28.88 7.81
C LEU A 502 -7.13 27.42 8.27
N TYR A 503 -7.76 27.19 9.42
CA TYR A 503 -8.05 25.86 9.95
C TYR A 503 -9.08 25.11 9.08
N SER A 504 -10.15 25.75 8.65
CA SER A 504 -11.13 25.13 7.74
C SER A 504 -10.51 24.78 6.39
N ALA A 505 -9.65 25.65 5.83
CA ALA A 505 -8.93 25.36 4.60
C ALA A 505 -7.98 24.16 4.78
N TYR A 506 -7.28 24.08 5.91
CA TYR A 506 -6.48 22.90 6.26
C TYR A 506 -7.32 21.62 6.30
N GLN A 507 -8.47 21.65 6.98
CA GLN A 507 -9.38 20.51 7.07
C GLN A 507 -9.91 20.09 5.69
N SER A 508 -10.28 21.05 4.84
CA SER A 508 -10.71 20.76 3.46
C SER A 508 -9.60 20.14 2.62
N LYS A 509 -8.36 20.64 2.73
CA LYS A 509 -7.20 20.05 2.05
C LYS A 509 -6.93 18.63 2.55
N MET A 510 -6.96 18.40 3.86
CA MET A 510 -6.78 17.08 4.45
C MET A 510 -7.88 16.10 4.04
N ALA A 511 -9.13 16.57 3.93
CA ALA A 511 -10.23 15.75 3.43
C ALA A 511 -10.04 15.38 1.95
N ALA A 512 -9.66 16.34 1.11
CA ALA A 512 -9.36 16.09 -0.30
C ALA A 512 -8.17 15.13 -0.48
N TYR A 513 -7.12 15.30 0.33
CA TYR A 513 -5.97 14.40 0.42
C TYR A 513 -6.41 12.96 0.74
N ASN A 514 -7.20 12.79 1.81
CA ASN A 514 -7.67 11.47 2.23
C ASN A 514 -8.53 10.83 1.15
N GLN A 515 -9.37 11.61 0.48
CA GLN A 515 -10.20 11.12 -0.63
C GLN A 515 -9.36 10.69 -1.83
N ALA A 516 -8.38 11.49 -2.26
CA ALA A 516 -7.50 11.16 -3.38
C ALA A 516 -6.69 9.89 -3.10
N MET A 517 -6.12 9.78 -1.89
CA MET A 517 -5.40 8.58 -1.45
C MET A 517 -6.31 7.35 -1.42
N MET A 518 -7.52 7.45 -0.86
CA MET A 518 -8.47 6.35 -0.84
C MET A 518 -8.85 5.93 -2.25
N ASN A 519 -9.15 6.86 -3.15
CA ASN A 519 -9.50 6.58 -4.54
C ASN A 519 -8.34 5.87 -5.27
N ALA A 520 -7.11 6.35 -5.10
CA ALA A 520 -5.91 5.73 -5.69
C ALA A 520 -5.70 4.30 -5.16
N MET A 521 -5.82 4.12 -3.84
CA MET A 521 -5.73 2.80 -3.20
C MET A 521 -6.82 1.86 -3.71
N TYR A 522 -8.09 2.28 -3.74
CA TYR A 522 -9.21 1.46 -4.19
C TYR A 522 -9.10 1.08 -5.67
N ALA A 523 -8.66 2.00 -6.53
CA ALA A 523 -8.44 1.71 -7.95
C ALA A 523 -7.34 0.65 -8.16
N LYS A 524 -6.35 0.59 -7.26
CA LYS A 524 -5.25 -0.37 -7.28
C LYS A 524 -5.52 -1.62 -6.43
N GLN A 525 -6.53 -1.64 -5.59
CA GLN A 525 -6.91 -2.83 -4.83
C GLN A 525 -7.60 -3.83 -5.76
N LEU A 526 -7.06 -5.04 -5.84
CA LEU A 526 -7.64 -6.14 -6.61
C LEU A 526 -8.69 -6.89 -5.79
N ASP A 527 -8.35 -7.23 -4.55
CA ASP A 527 -9.20 -8.07 -3.71
C ASP A 527 -8.88 -7.90 -2.22
N SER A 528 -9.71 -8.47 -1.35
CA SER A 528 -9.52 -8.53 0.10
C SER A 528 -10.12 -9.80 0.73
N GLY A 529 -9.54 -10.25 1.84
CA GLY A 529 -10.02 -11.39 2.60
C GLY A 529 -10.04 -12.69 1.78
N ASN A 530 -11.20 -13.37 1.77
CA ASN A 530 -11.38 -14.65 1.04
C ASN A 530 -11.06 -14.52 -0.46
N GLY A 531 -11.41 -13.40 -1.10
CA GLY A 531 -11.17 -13.23 -2.53
C GLY A 531 -9.67 -13.15 -2.86
N THR A 532 -8.86 -12.54 -1.98
CA THR A 532 -7.39 -12.56 -2.11
C THR A 532 -6.86 -13.99 -2.08
N LEU A 533 -7.32 -14.85 -1.16
CA LEU A 533 -6.89 -16.25 -1.07
C LEU A 533 -7.31 -17.06 -2.30
N LEU A 534 -8.55 -16.89 -2.76
CA LEU A 534 -9.05 -17.50 -3.99
C LEU A 534 -8.21 -17.10 -5.21
N ASN A 535 -7.83 -15.83 -5.29
CA ASN A 535 -7.00 -15.32 -6.38
C ASN A 535 -5.56 -15.84 -6.32
N ILE A 536 -4.92 -15.87 -5.14
CA ILE A 536 -3.59 -16.48 -4.95
C ILE A 536 -3.64 -17.94 -5.41
N PHE A 537 -4.66 -18.67 -4.95
CA PHE A 537 -4.84 -20.07 -5.30
C PHE A 537 -4.98 -20.31 -6.80
N HIS A 538 -5.84 -19.54 -7.46
CA HIS A 538 -5.99 -19.62 -8.91
C HIS A 538 -4.67 -19.30 -9.63
N GLN A 539 -3.90 -18.33 -9.13
CA GLN A 539 -2.59 -17.98 -9.68
C GLN A 539 -1.54 -19.08 -9.50
N VAL A 540 -1.52 -19.77 -8.34
CA VAL A 540 -0.66 -20.95 -8.15
C VAL A 540 -0.98 -21.99 -9.22
N ILE A 541 -2.26 -22.37 -9.36
CA ILE A 541 -2.66 -23.39 -10.35
C ILE A 541 -2.23 -22.98 -11.77
N GLU A 542 -2.49 -21.73 -12.17
CA GLU A 542 -2.16 -21.30 -13.54
C GLU A 542 -0.65 -21.30 -13.80
N GLN A 543 0.20 -20.93 -12.83
CA GLN A 543 1.66 -21.01 -13.02
C GLN A 543 2.13 -22.46 -13.07
N GLU A 544 1.66 -23.29 -12.14
CA GLU A 544 2.00 -24.71 -12.04
C GLU A 544 1.63 -25.49 -13.31
N VAL A 545 0.47 -25.20 -13.89
CA VAL A 545 0.04 -25.81 -15.16
C VAL A 545 0.94 -25.40 -16.31
N LYS A 546 1.34 -24.12 -16.39
CA LYS A 546 2.24 -23.64 -17.46
C LYS A 546 3.61 -24.31 -17.35
N GLU A 547 4.19 -24.35 -16.15
CA GLU A 547 5.50 -24.96 -15.91
C GLU A 547 5.50 -26.45 -16.28
N VAL A 548 4.45 -27.19 -15.89
CA VAL A 548 4.30 -28.61 -16.24
C VAL A 548 4.14 -28.83 -17.75
N ILE A 549 3.32 -28.03 -18.43
CA ILE A 549 3.10 -28.14 -19.88
C ILE A 549 4.40 -27.86 -20.64
N ILE A 550 5.11 -26.79 -20.30
CA ILE A 550 6.36 -26.39 -20.96
C ILE A 550 7.45 -27.45 -20.71
N SER A 551 7.60 -27.91 -19.47
CA SER A 551 8.58 -28.96 -19.13
C SER A 551 8.33 -30.25 -19.90
N PHE A 552 7.06 -30.69 -20.00
CA PHE A 552 6.69 -31.87 -20.76
C PHE A 552 6.94 -31.69 -22.27
N TYR A 553 6.61 -30.51 -22.80
CA TYR A 553 6.82 -30.17 -24.21
C TYR A 553 8.31 -30.24 -24.60
N ILE A 554 9.20 -29.68 -23.79
CA ILE A 554 10.64 -29.75 -24.03
C ILE A 554 11.14 -31.20 -23.99
N LEU A 555 10.72 -31.98 -22.99
CA LEU A 555 11.13 -33.38 -22.88
C LEU A 555 10.67 -34.20 -24.09
N MET A 556 9.45 -33.99 -24.60
CA MET A 556 8.94 -34.76 -25.74
C MET A 556 9.60 -34.37 -27.07
N THR A 557 10.06 -33.13 -27.22
CA THR A 557 10.64 -32.62 -28.48
C THR A 557 12.16 -32.78 -28.53
N GLN A 558 12.85 -32.53 -27.41
CA GLN A 558 14.32 -32.53 -27.33
C GLN A 558 14.88 -33.76 -26.62
N GLY A 559 14.01 -34.68 -26.19
CA GLY A 559 14.38 -35.93 -25.54
C GLY A 559 14.77 -35.76 -24.07
N LYS A 560 15.42 -36.80 -23.53
CA LYS A 560 15.80 -36.84 -22.12
C LYS A 560 16.78 -35.73 -21.73
N ALA A 561 16.63 -35.19 -20.54
CA ALA A 561 17.44 -34.09 -20.03
C ALA A 561 17.70 -34.25 -18.53
N THR A 562 18.80 -33.68 -18.04
CA THR A 562 18.99 -33.45 -16.59
C THR A 562 18.11 -32.28 -16.13
N LEU A 563 17.99 -32.07 -14.81
CA LEU A 563 17.20 -30.96 -14.29
C LEU A 563 17.72 -29.59 -14.78
N GLN A 564 19.04 -29.41 -14.76
CA GLN A 564 19.68 -28.17 -15.21
C GLN A 564 19.55 -27.97 -16.72
N GLU A 565 19.76 -29.03 -17.52
CA GLU A 565 19.59 -28.93 -18.97
C GLU A 565 18.14 -28.62 -19.35
N LEU A 566 17.16 -29.20 -18.64
CA LEU A 566 15.76 -28.93 -18.88
C LEU A 566 15.41 -27.49 -18.55
N ASP A 567 15.99 -26.95 -17.48
CA ASP A 567 15.82 -25.56 -17.07
C ASP A 567 16.33 -24.57 -18.12
N GLU A 568 17.57 -24.75 -18.56
CA GLU A 568 18.16 -23.95 -19.64
C GLU A 568 17.32 -24.01 -20.92
N ARG A 569 16.83 -25.20 -21.32
CA ARG A 569 15.97 -25.37 -22.50
C ARG A 569 14.60 -24.70 -22.35
N CYS A 570 14.03 -24.70 -21.15
CA CYS A 570 12.76 -24.02 -20.86
C CYS A 570 12.95 -22.49 -20.92
N GLU A 571 14.02 -21.96 -20.31
CA GLU A 571 14.36 -20.53 -20.40
C GLU A 571 14.60 -20.09 -21.85
N ASP A 572 15.33 -20.88 -22.63
CA ASP A 572 15.62 -20.59 -24.04
C ASP A 572 14.34 -20.52 -24.88
N LEU A 573 13.41 -21.47 -24.68
CA LEU A 573 12.10 -21.47 -25.36
C LEU A 573 11.27 -20.24 -24.97
N MET A 574 11.26 -19.86 -23.69
CA MET A 574 10.54 -18.67 -23.23
C MET A 574 11.14 -17.38 -23.80
N ALA A 575 12.46 -17.31 -23.92
CA ALA A 575 13.15 -16.17 -24.49
C ALA A 575 12.93 -16.06 -26.01
N SER A 576 13.01 -17.17 -26.76
CA SER A 576 12.90 -17.15 -28.22
C SER A 576 11.47 -16.96 -28.72
N GLU A 577 10.52 -17.72 -28.19
CA GLU A 577 9.15 -17.76 -28.73
C GLU A 577 8.22 -16.73 -28.08
N PHE A 578 8.48 -16.35 -26.82
CA PHE A 578 7.60 -15.47 -26.05
C PHE A 578 8.23 -14.12 -25.71
N SER A 579 9.53 -13.92 -26.02
CA SER A 579 10.28 -12.72 -25.62
C SER A 579 10.24 -12.47 -24.10
N GLU A 580 10.09 -13.54 -23.31
CA GLU A 580 10.08 -13.49 -21.86
C GLU A 580 11.42 -13.97 -21.30
N GLN A 581 12.07 -13.12 -20.51
CA GLN A 581 13.28 -13.47 -19.78
C GLN A 581 12.90 -13.74 -18.33
N LEU A 582 12.87 -15.02 -17.96
CA LEU A 582 12.51 -15.49 -16.63
C LEU A 582 13.51 -16.55 -16.14
N ASP A 583 13.40 -16.90 -14.87
CA ASP A 583 14.12 -17.99 -14.19
C ASP A 583 13.11 -19.12 -13.94
N PHE A 584 13.24 -20.27 -14.62
CA PHE A 584 12.15 -21.26 -14.70
C PHE A 584 12.21 -22.26 -13.52
N ASP A 585 11.08 -22.60 -12.87
CA ASP A 585 11.06 -23.65 -11.85
C ASP A 585 10.78 -25.04 -12.46
N VAL A 586 11.83 -25.70 -12.97
CA VAL A 586 11.70 -27.06 -13.50
C VAL A 586 11.55 -28.11 -12.39
N ALA A 587 12.10 -27.85 -11.20
CA ALA A 587 12.18 -28.85 -10.14
C ALA A 587 10.79 -29.29 -9.68
N ASP A 588 9.91 -28.33 -9.39
CA ASP A 588 8.56 -28.65 -8.93
C ASP A 588 7.68 -29.20 -10.08
N ALA A 589 7.90 -28.74 -11.32
CA ALA A 589 7.21 -29.28 -12.50
C ALA A 589 7.55 -30.75 -12.75
N CYS A 590 8.84 -31.10 -12.69
CA CYS A 590 9.32 -32.47 -12.85
C CYS A 590 8.81 -33.41 -11.75
N ASN A 591 8.76 -32.95 -10.50
CA ASN A 591 8.19 -33.73 -9.40
C ASN A 591 6.71 -34.06 -9.64
N LYS A 592 5.93 -33.12 -10.16
CA LYS A 592 4.51 -33.35 -10.51
C LYS A 592 4.38 -34.30 -11.70
N LEU A 593 5.18 -34.10 -12.74
CA LEU A 593 5.20 -35.00 -13.91
C LEU A 593 5.54 -36.44 -13.52
N THR A 594 6.50 -36.63 -12.61
CA THR A 594 6.84 -37.95 -12.08
C THR A 594 5.74 -38.52 -11.19
N ALA A 595 5.11 -37.70 -10.34
CA ALA A 595 3.99 -38.14 -9.51
C ALA A 595 2.77 -38.58 -10.34
N LEU A 596 2.55 -37.93 -11.50
CA LEU A 596 1.52 -38.30 -12.48
C LEU A 596 1.95 -39.49 -13.37
N GLY A 597 3.19 -39.96 -13.25
CA GLY A 597 3.75 -41.03 -14.08
C GLY A 597 4.00 -40.64 -15.54
N LEU A 598 3.94 -39.34 -15.87
CA LEU A 598 4.14 -38.83 -17.21
C LEU A 598 5.62 -38.75 -17.60
N VAL A 599 6.49 -38.70 -16.60
CA VAL A 599 7.95 -38.64 -16.76
C VAL A 599 8.61 -39.60 -15.76
N THR A 600 9.59 -40.37 -16.22
CA THR A 600 10.40 -41.25 -15.38
C THR A 600 11.80 -40.67 -15.17
N LYS A 601 12.35 -40.82 -13.95
CA LYS A 601 13.72 -40.42 -13.62
C LYS A 601 14.63 -41.65 -13.58
N ASP A 602 15.68 -41.62 -14.39
CA ASP A 602 16.68 -42.69 -14.46
C ASP A 602 17.67 -42.60 -13.27
N SER A 603 18.41 -43.68 -13.00
CA SER A 603 19.44 -43.72 -11.95
C SER A 603 20.56 -42.69 -12.13
N ALA A 604 20.78 -42.22 -13.36
CA ALA A 604 21.73 -41.16 -13.71
C ALA A 604 21.14 -39.75 -13.58
N GLY A 605 19.88 -39.60 -13.15
CA GLY A 605 19.23 -38.30 -12.93
C GLY A 605 18.58 -37.66 -14.16
N PHE A 606 18.49 -38.39 -15.28
CA PHE A 606 17.80 -37.94 -16.49
C PHE A 606 16.29 -38.16 -16.37
N TYR A 607 15.53 -37.18 -16.84
CA TYR A 607 14.08 -37.24 -16.97
C TYR A 607 13.71 -37.63 -18.40
N SER A 608 12.86 -38.65 -18.54
CA SER A 608 12.39 -39.16 -19.84
C SER A 608 10.87 -39.13 -19.90
N PRO A 609 10.26 -38.57 -20.96
CA PRO A 609 8.80 -38.51 -21.07
C PRO A 609 8.22 -39.82 -21.55
N VAL A 610 6.97 -40.07 -21.16
CA VAL A 610 6.12 -41.10 -21.75
C VAL A 610 5.53 -40.58 -23.08
N SER A 611 5.21 -41.47 -24.03
CA SER A 611 4.60 -41.06 -25.30
C SER A 611 3.23 -40.38 -25.09
N LEU A 612 2.86 -39.42 -25.95
CA LEU A 612 1.63 -38.63 -25.82
C LEU A 612 0.37 -39.47 -25.63
N LYS A 613 0.21 -40.52 -26.45
CA LYS A 613 -0.94 -41.45 -26.34
C LYS A 613 -0.98 -42.12 -24.97
N ARG A 614 0.17 -42.61 -24.51
CA ARG A 614 0.28 -43.30 -23.23
C ARG A 614 0.09 -42.33 -22.05
N ALA A 615 0.59 -41.11 -22.15
CA ALA A 615 0.36 -40.04 -21.19
C ALA A 615 -1.15 -39.73 -21.05
N ASN A 616 -1.86 -39.59 -22.17
CA ASN A 616 -3.31 -39.40 -22.19
C ASN A 616 -4.07 -40.59 -21.60
N GLU A 617 -3.66 -41.83 -21.91
CA GLU A 617 -4.24 -43.03 -21.32
C GLU A 617 -4.04 -43.10 -19.79
N MET A 618 -2.86 -42.71 -19.32
CA MET A 618 -2.52 -42.75 -17.89
C MET A 618 -3.34 -41.75 -17.06
N ILE A 619 -3.57 -40.54 -17.58
CA ILE A 619 -4.46 -39.58 -16.91
C ILE A 619 -5.92 -40.01 -17.03
N GLY A 620 -6.30 -40.55 -18.19
CA GLY A 620 -7.68 -40.92 -18.49
C GLY A 620 -8.57 -39.72 -18.82
N VAL A 621 -9.87 -39.99 -18.95
CA VAL A 621 -10.88 -38.96 -19.26
C VAL A 621 -11.20 -38.18 -17.99
N THR A 622 -11.10 -36.86 -18.06
CA THR A 622 -11.38 -35.98 -16.92
C THR A 622 -12.87 -35.65 -16.82
N THR A 623 -13.32 -35.30 -15.61
CA THR A 623 -14.70 -34.87 -15.38
C THR A 623 -15.06 -33.65 -16.22
N GLU A 624 -14.13 -32.71 -16.41
CA GLU A 624 -14.33 -31.53 -17.25
C GLU A 624 -14.63 -31.92 -18.70
N GLU A 625 -13.86 -32.85 -19.29
CA GLU A 625 -14.12 -33.37 -20.64
C GLU A 625 -15.49 -34.04 -20.79
N ILE A 626 -15.95 -34.72 -19.74
CA ILE A 626 -17.28 -35.33 -19.72
C ILE A 626 -18.33 -34.21 -19.70
N MET A 627 -18.15 -33.20 -18.86
CA MET A 627 -19.12 -32.11 -18.70
C MET A 627 -19.21 -31.24 -19.95
N THR A 628 -18.12 -30.95 -20.65
CA THR A 628 -18.16 -30.18 -21.91
C THR A 628 -18.96 -30.89 -23.00
N LYS A 629 -19.03 -32.24 -22.97
CA LYS A 629 -19.87 -33.02 -23.90
C LYS A 629 -21.35 -33.03 -23.49
N VAL A 630 -21.64 -32.88 -22.20
CA VAL A 630 -23.00 -32.94 -21.64
C VAL A 630 -23.68 -31.56 -21.64
N VAL A 631 -22.90 -30.52 -21.37
CA VAL A 631 -23.35 -29.12 -21.32
C VAL A 631 -22.63 -28.38 -22.45
N PRO A 632 -23.19 -28.34 -23.67
CA PRO A 632 -22.64 -27.52 -24.73
C PRO A 632 -22.68 -26.04 -24.28
N ALA A 633 -21.60 -25.32 -24.59
CA ALA A 633 -21.35 -23.94 -24.20
C ALA A 633 -22.42 -22.95 -24.68
#